data_AF-A0A965PLB2-F1
#
_entry.id   AF-A0A965PLB2-F1
#
_cell.length_a   1.000
_cell.length_b   1.000
_cell.length_c   1.000
_cell.angle_alpha   90.00
_cell.angle_beta   90.00
_cell.angle_gamma   90.00
#
_symmetry.space_group_name_H-M   'P 1'
#
loop_
_entity.id
_entity.type
_entity.pdbx_description
1 polymer ?
#
loop_
_entity_poly.entity_id
_entity_poly.type
_entity_poly.pdbx_seq_one_letter_code
_entity_poly.pdbx_strand_id
1 'polypeptide(L)'
;MKNKFPIIEKAKRQARLCFLGIALPTVVKSIDGEMVQVEKVIKFNRTALKNIGKRKTDSIDPRYVGGEDKMRFKVAKPGSAERVEALIAQYASLAEDEMSPFED
;
A
#
# COMPACT_ATOMS: atom_id res chain seq x y z
N MET A 1 11.16 -5.03 -9.68
CA MET A 1 10.86 -5.00 -8.23
C MET A 1 12.12 -5.42 -7.47
N LYS A 2 12.64 -4.63 -6.51
CA LYS A 2 13.79 -5.06 -5.70
C LYS A 2 13.33 -6.22 -4.82
N ASN A 3 13.77 -7.44 -5.14
CA ASN A 3 13.48 -8.63 -4.35
C ASN A 3 14.04 -8.42 -2.92
N LYS A 4 13.13 -8.28 -1.95
CA LYS A 4 13.49 -8.19 -0.55
C LYS A 4 13.72 -9.60 -0.03
N PHE A 5 14.96 -9.92 0.33
CA PHE A 5 15.29 -11.22 0.91
C PHE A 5 14.62 -11.39 2.29
N PRO A 6 13.94 -12.52 2.56
CA PRO A 6 13.25 -12.75 3.83
C PRO A 6 14.14 -12.63 5.07
N ILE A 7 15.40 -13.06 4.96
CA ILE A 7 16.38 -13.01 6.05
C ILE A 7 16.70 -11.56 6.46
N ILE A 8 16.83 -10.66 5.49
CA ILE A 8 17.12 -9.25 5.71
C ILE A 8 15.94 -8.55 6.40
N GLU A 9 14.70 -8.87 6.00
CA GLU A 9 13.50 -8.30 6.61
C GLU A 9 13.32 -8.78 8.06
N LYS A 10 13.62 -10.05 8.37
CA LYS A 10 13.63 -10.56 9.75
C LYS A 10 14.67 -9.85 10.60
N ALA A 11 15.91 -9.71 10.11
CA ALA A 11 16.98 -9.00 10.81
C ALA A 11 16.61 -7.53 11.11
N LYS A 12 16.05 -6.82 10.12
CA LYS A 12 15.54 -5.44 10.32
C LYS A 12 14.43 -5.38 11.37
N ARG A 13 13.52 -6.35 11.38
CA ARG A 13 12.43 -6.41 12.36
C ARG A 13 12.98 -6.62 13.77
N GLN A 14 13.96 -7.50 13.93
CA GLN A 14 14.61 -7.74 15.21
C GLN A 14 15.35 -6.50 15.72
N ALA A 15 16.17 -5.87 14.87
CA ALA A 15 16.89 -4.64 15.21
C ALA A 15 15.96 -3.52 15.70
N ARG A 16 14.79 -3.33 15.07
CA ARG A 16 13.79 -2.34 15.49
C ARG A 16 13.06 -2.68 16.79
N LEU A 17 13.12 -3.94 17.23
CA LEU A 17 12.45 -4.43 18.44
C LEU A 17 13.40 -4.59 19.63
N CYS A 18 14.71 -4.49 19.42
CA CYS A 18 15.73 -4.59 20.48
C CYS A 18 15.57 -3.50 21.54
N PHE A 19 15.11 -2.30 21.16
CA PHE A 19 14.98 -1.18 22.09
C PHE A 19 13.54 -1.02 22.61
N LEU A 20 13.40 -0.84 23.92
CA LEU A 20 12.10 -0.62 24.57
C LEU A 20 11.63 0.84 24.47
N GLY A 21 12.55 1.79 24.64
CA GLY A 21 12.24 3.21 24.76
C GLY A 21 13.45 4.05 25.18
N ILE A 22 13.20 5.30 25.54
CA ILE A 22 14.20 6.23 26.08
C ILE A 22 14.00 6.33 27.59
N ALA A 23 15.06 6.07 28.36
CA ALA A 23 15.09 6.30 29.79
C ALA A 23 15.45 7.77 30.07
N LEU A 24 14.64 8.45 30.87
CA LEU A 24 14.87 9.83 31.30
C LEU A 24 14.96 9.87 32.82
N PRO A 25 15.99 10.51 33.40
CA PRO A 25 16.06 10.71 34.83
C PRO A 25 14.94 11.65 35.27
N THR A 26 14.18 11.24 36.27
CA THR A 26 13.03 11.98 36.80
C THR A 26 12.99 11.89 38.32
N VAL A 27 12.50 12.94 38.99
CA VAL A 27 12.30 12.92 40.44
C VAL A 27 10.83 12.68 40.71
N VAL A 28 10.52 11.71 41.56
CA VAL A 28 9.16 11.37 41.98
C VAL A 28 9.07 11.32 43.50
N LYS A 29 7.91 11.67 44.04
CA LYS A 29 7.64 11.58 45.47
C LYS A 29 7.34 10.13 45.86
N SER A 30 8.07 9.63 46.86
CA SER A 30 7.79 8.35 47.50
C SER A 30 6.54 8.44 48.37
N ILE A 31 6.00 7.28 48.76
CA ILE A 31 4.85 7.17 49.69
C ILE A 31 5.19 7.82 51.04
N ASP A 32 6.45 7.74 51.46
CA ASP A 32 6.98 8.33 52.70
C ASP A 32 7.28 9.84 52.58
N GLY A 33 7.03 10.45 51.42
CA GLY A 33 7.24 11.88 51.17
C GLY A 33 8.65 12.27 50.72
N GLU A 34 9.60 11.34 50.73
CA GLU A 34 10.96 11.54 50.23
C GLU A 34 10.99 11.68 48.70
N MET A 35 11.90 12.52 48.18
CA MET A 35 12.10 12.71 46.75
C MET A 35 13.14 11.71 46.24
N VAL A 36 12.72 10.77 45.39
CA VAL A 36 13.58 9.72 44.84
C VAL A 36 13.85 9.99 43.36
N GLN A 37 15.11 9.82 42.95
CA GLN A 37 15.49 9.82 41.54
C GLN A 37 15.18 8.45 40.91
N VAL A 38 14.38 8.45 39.86
CA VAL A 38 13.93 7.25 39.15
C VAL A 38 14.01 7.49 37.64
N GLU A 39 14.27 6.44 36.87
CA GLU A 39 14.24 6.51 35.42
C GLU A 39 12.83 6.26 34.88
N LYS A 40 12.28 7.26 34.19
CA LYS A 40 11.03 7.11 33.45
C LYS A 40 11.33 6.63 32.03
N VAL A 41 10.79 5.47 31.66
CA VAL A 41 10.95 4.91 30.32
C VAL A 41 9.80 5.35 29.41
N ILE A 42 10.09 6.18 28.41
CA ILE A 42 9.17 6.52 27.33
C ILE A 42 9.26 5.43 26.26
N LYS A 43 8.25 4.55 26.22
CA LYS A 43 8.22 3.40 25.31
C LYS A 43 8.03 3.82 23.86
N PHE A 44 8.76 3.20 22.95
CA PHE A 44 8.55 3.41 21.51
C PHE A 44 7.25 2.76 21.01
N ASN A 45 6.61 3.39 20.03
CA ASN A 45 5.46 2.79 19.36
C ASN A 45 5.92 1.62 18.44
N ARG A 46 5.68 0.39 18.90
CA ARG A 46 6.09 -0.84 18.21
C ARG A 46 5.42 -1.03 16.85
N THR A 47 4.18 -0.57 16.66
CA THR A 47 3.49 -0.71 15.37
C THR A 47 4.07 0.25 14.34
N ALA A 48 4.35 1.49 14.76
CA ALA A 48 5.02 2.49 13.93
C ALA A 48 6.44 2.04 13.52
N LEU A 49 7.25 1.53 14.46
CA LEU A 49 8.60 1.02 14.18
C LEU A 49 8.58 -0.14 13.17
N LYS A 50 7.64 -1.10 13.31
CA LYS A 50 7.53 -2.23 12.37
C LYS A 50 7.17 -1.79 10.94
N ASN A 51 6.45 -0.69 10.80
CA ASN A 51 5.91 -0.21 9.53
C ASN A 51 6.64 1.02 8.98
N ILE A 52 7.78 1.40 9.57
CA ILE A 52 8.56 2.54 9.11
C ILE A 52 8.95 2.36 7.63
N GLY A 53 8.66 3.38 6.81
CA GLY A 53 8.90 3.35 5.36
C GLY A 53 7.92 2.48 4.54
N LYS A 54 6.91 1.86 5.16
CA LYS A 54 5.80 1.26 4.41
C LYS A 54 4.82 2.38 4.05
N ARG A 55 4.69 2.67 2.75
CA ARG A 55 3.61 3.53 2.24
C ARG A 55 2.29 2.82 2.56
N LYS A 56 1.29 3.54 3.08
CA LYS A 56 -0.08 3.03 3.06
C LYS A 56 -0.42 2.81 1.59
N THR A 57 -0.65 1.57 1.21
CA THR A 57 -1.29 1.27 -0.07
C THR A 57 -2.74 1.67 0.10
N ASP A 58 -3.20 2.62 -0.71
CA ASP A 58 -4.62 2.89 -0.78
C ASP A 58 -5.28 1.61 -1.30
N SER A 59 -6.01 0.94 -0.41
CA SER A 59 -6.81 -0.23 -0.75
C SER A 59 -8.05 0.30 -1.46
N ILE A 60 -7.91 0.65 -2.73
CA ILE A 60 -9.04 0.99 -3.58
C ILE A 60 -9.80 -0.31 -3.84
N ASP A 61 -11.12 -0.30 -3.61
CA ASP A 61 -11.97 -1.45 -3.93
C ASP A 61 -11.79 -1.80 -5.42
N PRO A 62 -11.48 -3.06 -5.78
CA PRO A 62 -11.27 -3.49 -7.16
C PRO A 62 -12.40 -3.09 -8.12
N ARG A 63 -13.61 -2.84 -7.61
CA ARG A 63 -14.76 -2.37 -8.41
C ARG A 63 -14.62 -0.92 -8.90
N TYR A 64 -13.79 -0.10 -8.26
CA TYR A 64 -13.54 1.28 -8.64
C TYR A 64 -12.37 1.43 -9.62
N VAL A 65 -11.44 0.47 -9.62
CA VAL A 65 -10.44 0.36 -10.69
C VAL A 65 -11.13 -0.37 -11.83
N GLY A 66 -11.78 0.39 -12.72
CA GLY A 66 -12.31 -0.17 -13.97
C GLY A 66 -11.22 -1.02 -14.61
N GLY A 67 -11.53 -2.31 -14.84
CA GLY A 67 -10.58 -3.26 -15.40
C GLY A 67 -9.87 -2.64 -16.60
N GLU A 68 -8.57 -2.89 -16.72
CA GLU A 68 -7.75 -2.32 -17.78
C GLU A 68 -8.49 -2.44 -19.12
N ASP A 69 -8.61 -1.32 -19.83
CA ASP A 69 -9.31 -1.28 -21.11
C ASP A 69 -8.58 -2.15 -22.12
N LYS A 70 -9.08 -3.38 -22.32
CA LYS A 70 -8.51 -4.40 -23.20
C LYS A 70 -8.77 -4.14 -24.68
N MET A 71 -9.27 -2.97 -25.06
CA MET A 71 -9.51 -2.65 -26.46
C MET A 71 -8.15 -2.52 -27.18
N ARG A 72 -7.92 -3.33 -28.22
CA ARG A 72 -6.66 -3.33 -29.01
C ARG A 72 -6.35 -1.95 -29.57
N PHE A 73 -7.39 -1.23 -29.99
CA PHE A 73 -7.33 0.15 -30.40
C PHE A 73 -8.25 0.97 -29.48
N LYS A 74 -7.65 1.79 -28.61
CA LYS A 74 -8.41 2.57 -27.62
C LYS A 74 -9.18 3.70 -28.31
N VAL A 75 -10.51 3.59 -28.33
CA VAL A 75 -11.41 4.64 -28.82
C VAL A 75 -12.18 5.24 -27.65
N ALA A 76 -12.06 6.54 -27.42
CA ALA A 76 -12.77 7.28 -26.36
C ALA A 76 -12.68 6.61 -24.97
N LYS A 77 -13.61 6.90 -24.05
CA LYS A 77 -13.68 6.26 -22.72
C LYS A 77 -14.55 4.99 -22.76
N PRO A 78 -14.28 3.97 -21.92
CA PRO A 78 -15.18 2.83 -21.77
C PRO A 78 -16.62 3.26 -21.50
N GLY A 79 -17.56 2.80 -22.33
CA GLY A 79 -18.99 3.10 -22.21
C GLY A 79 -19.46 4.44 -22.82
N SER A 80 -18.60 5.20 -23.51
CA SER A 80 -19.06 6.39 -24.26
C SER A 80 -19.83 6.01 -25.53
N ALA A 81 -20.72 6.89 -26.00
CA ALA A 81 -21.46 6.70 -27.25
C ALA A 81 -20.52 6.53 -28.46
N GLU A 82 -19.46 7.34 -28.53
CA GLU A 82 -18.42 7.27 -29.57
C GLU A 82 -17.76 5.89 -29.66
N ARG A 83 -17.55 5.22 -28.51
CA ARG A 83 -16.95 3.88 -28.48
C ARG A 83 -17.93 2.82 -29.00
N VAL A 84 -19.22 2.97 -28.68
CA VAL A 84 -20.27 2.07 -29.17
C VAL A 84 -20.36 2.17 -30.69
N GLU A 85 -20.35 3.39 -31.23
CA GLU A 85 -20.38 3.63 -32.68
C GLU A 85 -19.14 3.06 -33.38
N ALA A 86 -17.96 3.25 -32.81
CA ALA A 86 -16.72 2.68 -33.36
C ALA A 86 -16.74 1.14 -33.36
N LEU A 87 -17.26 0.52 -32.30
CA LEU A 87 -17.45 -0.94 -32.24
C LEU A 87 -18.47 -1.42 -33.28
N ILE A 88 -19.60 -0.72 -33.44
CA ILE A 88 -20.60 -1.04 -34.46
C ILE A 88 -19.99 -0.96 -35.85
N ALA A 89 -19.22 0.09 -36.15
CA ALA A 89 -18.53 0.24 -37.43
C ALA A 89 -17.51 -0.88 -37.66
N GLN A 90 -16.73 -1.22 -36.62
CA GLN A 90 -15.76 -2.31 -36.69
C GLN A 90 -16.45 -3.66 -36.94
N TYR A 91 -17.50 -4.00 -36.19
CA TYR A 91 -18.28 -5.21 -36.40
C TYR A 91 -19.02 -5.25 -37.75
N ALA A 92 -19.49 -4.10 -38.24
CA ALA A 92 -20.09 -4.01 -39.58
C ALA A 92 -19.05 -4.21 -40.69
N SER A 93 -17.80 -3.83 -40.47
CA SER A 93 -16.68 -4.07 -41.40
C SER A 93 -16.07 -5.47 -41.30
N LEU A 94 -16.22 -6.15 -40.15
CA LEU A 94 -15.67 -7.48 -39.84
C LEU A 94 -16.40 -8.64 -40.56
N ALA A 95 -16.87 -8.42 -41.78
CA ALA A 95 -17.37 -9.51 -42.63
C ALA A 95 -16.23 -10.39 -43.21
N GLU A 96 -14.95 -10.00 -43.06
CA GLU A 96 -13.81 -10.73 -43.66
C GLU A 96 -12.62 -11.03 -42.70
N ASP A 97 -12.42 -10.30 -41.60
CA ASP A 97 -11.30 -10.55 -40.67
C ASP A 97 -11.79 -11.12 -39.32
N GLU A 98 -11.23 -12.24 -38.87
CA GLU A 98 -11.63 -12.93 -37.62
C GLU A 98 -11.03 -12.30 -36.34
N MET A 99 -10.64 -11.02 -36.37
CA MET A 99 -9.92 -10.41 -35.25
C MET A 99 -10.85 -9.70 -34.26
N SER A 100 -10.90 -10.22 -33.02
CA SER A 100 -11.63 -9.59 -31.91
C SER A 100 -11.13 -8.16 -31.65
N PRO A 101 -12.02 -7.17 -31.44
CA PRO A 101 -11.67 -5.82 -31.00
C PRO A 101 -10.95 -5.75 -29.64
N PHE A 102 -10.95 -6.83 -28.86
CA PHE A 102 -10.37 -6.92 -27.53
C PHE A 102 -9.16 -7.87 -27.49
N GLU A 103 -8.24 -7.61 -26.56
CA GLU A 103 -7.16 -8.50 -26.16
C GLU A 103 -7.68 -9.59 -25.20
N ASP A 104 -7.15 -10.81 -25.30
CA ASP A 104 -7.49 -11.92 -24.40
C ASP A 104 -6.96 -11.69 -22.97
#